data_AF-A0A392S3M1-F1
#
_entry.id   AF-A0A392S3M1-F1
#
_cell.length_a   1.000
_cell.length_b   1.000
_cell.length_c   1.000
_cell.angle_alpha   90.00
_cell.angle_beta   90.00
_cell.angle_gamma   90.00
#
_symmetry.space_group_name_H-M   'P 1'
#
loop_
_entity.id
_entity.type
_entity.pdbx_description
1 polymer ?
#
loop_
_entity_poly.entity_id
_entity_poly.type
_entity_poly.pdbx_seq_one_letter_code
_entity_poly.pdbx_strand_id
1 'polypeptide(L)'
;PPPLPSPAKEFLESHNKARAEVGVEPLQWSEKLAKDTSLLVRYQRNKMGCDFANLTASKYGGNQLWAGSAAAVTPSKAVGEWIKEKDFYIHANNSCVGNHECGVYTQ
;
A
#
# COMPACT_ATOMS: atom_id res chain seq x y z
N PRO A 1 -9.86 22.42 3.66
CA PRO A 1 -10.00 20.96 3.88
C PRO A 1 -9.78 20.62 5.35
N PRO A 2 -10.55 19.70 5.96
CA PRO A 2 -10.25 19.21 7.30
C PRO A 2 -8.89 18.51 7.31
N PRO A 3 -8.18 18.50 8.45
CA PRO A 3 -6.91 17.79 8.56
C PRO A 3 -7.12 16.27 8.39
N LEU A 4 -6.17 15.60 7.74
CA LEU A 4 -6.21 14.16 7.57
C LEU A 4 -6.20 13.44 8.93
N PRO A 5 -6.95 12.32 9.08
CA PRO A 5 -6.85 11.48 10.26
C PRO A 5 -5.46 10.83 10.37
N SER A 6 -5.03 10.46 11.58
CA SER A 6 -3.67 9.91 11.80
C SER A 6 -3.31 8.75 10.87
N PRO A 7 -4.19 7.76 10.62
CA PRO A 7 -3.85 6.66 9.72
C PRO A 7 -3.60 7.11 8.27
N ALA A 8 -4.35 8.10 7.79
CA ALA A 8 -4.17 8.65 6.45
C ALA A 8 -2.84 9.40 6.32
N LYS A 9 -2.46 10.16 7.35
CA LYS A 9 -1.15 10.82 7.43
C LYS A 9 -0.03 9.79 7.41
N GLU A 10 -0.10 8.75 8.23
CA GLU A 10 0.93 7.72 8.27
C GLU A 10 1.12 7.00 6.93
N PHE A 11 0.02 6.65 6.23
CA PHE A 11 0.13 6.10 4.88
C PHE A 11 0.79 7.10 3.93
N LEU A 12 0.30 8.34 3.88
CA LEU A 12 0.75 9.35 2.92
C LEU A 12 2.21 9.76 3.13
N GLU A 13 2.60 10.03 4.38
CA GLU A 13 3.95 10.45 4.75
C GLU A 13 4.97 9.33 4.49
N SER A 14 4.63 8.07 4.79
CA SER A 14 5.52 6.94 4.54
C SER A 14 5.76 6.72 3.04
N HIS A 15 4.71 6.81 2.21
CA HIS A 15 4.87 6.73 0.75
C HIS A 15 5.66 7.92 0.22
N ASN A 16 5.33 9.15 0.64
CA ASN A 16 5.99 10.35 0.14
C ASN A 16 7.46 10.42 0.55
N LYS A 17 7.82 9.88 1.72
CA LYS A 17 9.23 9.70 2.10
C LYS A 17 9.94 8.75 1.13
N ALA A 18 9.38 7.57 0.87
CA ALA A 18 10.00 6.59 -0.04
C ALA A 18 10.11 7.11 -1.48
N ARG A 19 9.11 7.86 -1.96
CA ARG A 19 9.11 8.48 -3.29
C ARG A 19 10.17 9.57 -3.40
N ALA A 20 10.32 10.40 -2.36
CA ALA A 20 11.36 11.44 -2.33
C ALA A 20 12.78 10.86 -2.37
N GLU A 21 13.03 9.71 -1.72
CA GLU A 21 14.32 9.03 -1.76
C GLU A 21 14.75 8.61 -3.18
N VAL A 22 13.81 8.48 -4.10
CA VAL A 22 14.06 8.10 -5.51
C VAL A 22 13.66 9.19 -6.50
N GLY A 23 13.41 10.41 -6.03
CA GLY A 23 13.14 11.58 -6.88
C GLY A 23 11.77 11.57 -7.57
N VAL A 24 10.78 10.88 -7.00
CA VAL A 24 9.42 10.79 -7.55
C VAL A 24 8.49 11.75 -6.78
N GLU A 25 7.65 12.48 -7.52
CA GLU A 25 6.70 13.46 -6.97
C GLU A 25 5.77 12.87 -5.89
N PRO A 26 5.43 13.64 -4.84
CA PRO A 26 4.60 13.16 -3.75
C PRO A 26 3.16 12.87 -4.19
N LEU A 27 2.55 11.88 -3.54
CA LEU A 27 1.13 11.60 -3.62
C LEU A 27 0.32 12.62 -2.83
N GLN A 28 -0.96 12.72 -3.17
CA GLN A 28 -1.98 13.45 -2.42
C GLN A 28 -3.07 12.47 -1.97
N TRP A 29 -3.60 12.70 -0.77
CA TRP A 29 -4.67 11.88 -0.24
C TRP A 29 -5.97 12.07 -1.03
N SER A 30 -6.65 10.97 -1.34
CA SER A 30 -7.97 10.98 -1.97
C SER A 30 -9.00 10.40 -1.01
N GLU A 31 -9.90 11.25 -0.51
CA GLU A 31 -11.00 10.84 0.36
C GLU A 31 -11.92 9.82 -0.33
N LYS A 32 -12.05 9.90 -1.66
CA LYS A 32 -12.82 8.94 -2.43
C LYS A 32 -12.19 7.55 -2.38
N LEU A 33 -10.87 7.45 -2.64
CA LEU A 33 -10.16 6.16 -2.60
C LEU A 33 -10.15 5.58 -1.19
N ALA A 34 -9.98 6.42 -0.16
CA ALA A 34 -10.07 6.02 1.23
C ALA A 34 -11.43 5.40 1.58
N LYS A 35 -12.52 6.06 1.16
CA LYS A 35 -13.89 5.57 1.36
C LYS A 35 -14.14 4.24 0.64
N ASP A 36 -13.77 4.15 -0.63
CA ASP A 36 -13.97 2.95 -1.46
C ASP A 36 -13.21 1.75 -0.87
N THR A 37 -11.94 1.95 -0.50
CA THR A 37 -11.09 0.92 0.13
C THR A 37 -11.63 0.50 1.49
N SER A 38 -12.13 1.45 2.28
CA SER A 38 -12.74 1.16 3.58
C SER A 38 -13.99 0.27 3.47
N LEU A 39 -14.80 0.46 2.42
CA LEU A 39 -15.94 -0.42 2.13
C LEU A 39 -15.50 -1.81 1.70
N LEU A 40 -14.51 -1.89 0.82
CA LEU A 40 -13.95 -3.16 0.34
C LEU A 40 -13.36 -3.99 1.49
N VAL A 41 -12.52 -3.40 2.34
CA VAL A 41 -11.89 -4.10 3.47
C VAL A 41 -12.94 -4.54 4.51
N ARG A 42 -13.98 -3.73 4.75
CA ARG A 42 -15.12 -4.17 5.59
C ARG A 42 -15.83 -5.38 5.00
N TYR A 43 -16.00 -5.44 3.67
CA TYR A 43 -16.59 -6.59 3.00
C TYR A 43 -15.69 -7.83 3.16
N GLN A 44 -14.37 -7.71 2.91
CA GLN A 44 -13.43 -8.82 3.10
C GLN A 44 -13.49 -9.38 4.52
N ARG A 45 -13.46 -8.50 5.53
CA ARG A 45 -13.55 -8.89 6.95
C ARG A 45 -14.87 -9.60 7.27
N ASN A 46 -16.00 -9.07 6.81
CA ASN A 46 -17.31 -9.53 7.23
C ASN A 46 -17.84 -10.73 6.41
N LYS A 47 -17.37 -10.92 5.17
CA LYS A 47 -17.96 -11.84 4.20
C LYS A 47 -16.97 -12.80 3.55
N MET A 48 -15.67 -12.49 3.58
CA MET A 48 -14.63 -13.24 2.87
C MET A 48 -13.54 -13.79 3.80
N GLY A 49 -13.82 -13.92 5.10
CA GLY A 49 -12.85 -14.52 6.04
C GLY A 49 -11.52 -13.77 6.18
N CYS A 50 -11.49 -12.47 5.88
CA CYS A 50 -10.25 -11.67 5.80
C CYS A 50 -9.28 -12.08 4.67
N ASP A 51 -9.76 -12.74 3.61
CA ASP A 51 -8.98 -12.98 2.39
C ASP A 51 -8.63 -11.67 1.69
N PHE A 52 -7.67 -11.72 0.77
CA PHE A 52 -7.37 -10.59 -0.10
C PHE A 52 -8.53 -10.29 -1.04
N ALA A 53 -8.80 -9.00 -1.23
CA ALA A 53 -9.74 -8.52 -2.22
C ALA A 53 -9.21 -8.79 -3.63
N ASN A 54 -10.10 -9.13 -4.55
CA ASN A 54 -9.78 -9.13 -5.96
C ASN A 54 -9.69 -7.68 -6.47
N LEU A 55 -8.49 -7.24 -6.83
CA LEU A 55 -8.23 -5.89 -7.31
C LEU A 55 -8.28 -5.77 -8.85
N THR A 56 -8.43 -6.87 -9.61
CA THR A 56 -8.33 -6.83 -11.08
C THR A 56 -9.42 -6.02 -11.76
N ALA A 57 -10.59 -5.88 -11.11
CA ALA A 57 -11.70 -5.07 -11.63
C ALA A 57 -11.56 -3.57 -11.29
N SER A 58 -10.58 -3.18 -10.49
CA SER A 58 -10.33 -1.78 -10.15
C SER A 58 -9.55 -1.09 -11.26
N LYS A 59 -9.98 0.12 -11.63
CA LYS A 59 -9.21 1.01 -12.51
C LYS A 59 -8.00 1.67 -11.81
N TYR A 60 -7.93 1.53 -10.49
CA TYR A 60 -6.82 1.96 -9.67
C TYR A 60 -6.04 0.73 -9.23
N GLY A 61 -4.71 0.82 -9.16
CA GLY A 61 -3.92 -0.23 -8.53
C GLY A 61 -4.04 -0.21 -7.00
N GLY A 62 -3.40 -1.17 -6.33
CA GLY A 62 -3.48 -1.26 -4.87
C GLY A 62 -2.60 -2.35 -4.29
N ASN A 63 -2.16 -2.12 -3.06
CA ASN A 63 -1.36 -3.05 -2.27
C ASN A 63 -2.21 -3.62 -1.13
N GLN A 64 -1.98 -4.88 -0.79
CA GLN A 64 -2.60 -5.56 0.35
C GLN A 64 -1.52 -6.19 1.20
N LEU A 65 -1.77 -6.27 2.51
CA LEU A 65 -0.87 -6.89 3.45
C LEU A 65 -1.67 -7.79 4.38
N TRP A 66 -1.19 -9.01 4.57
CA TRP A 66 -1.72 -9.91 5.57
C TRP A 66 -0.98 -9.67 6.89
N ALA A 67 -1.74 -9.38 7.95
CA ALA A 67 -1.20 -9.19 9.29
C ALA A 67 -1.66 -10.34 10.18
N GLY A 68 -0.71 -11.08 10.76
CA GLY A 68 -1.01 -12.11 11.74
C GLY A 68 -1.58 -11.55 13.04
N SER A 69 -2.03 -12.44 13.94
CA SER A 69 -2.74 -12.08 15.17
C SER A 69 -1.87 -11.47 16.28
N ALA A 70 -0.55 -11.40 16.12
CA ALA A 70 0.36 -11.05 17.19
C ALA A 70 0.41 -9.54 17.52
N ALA A 71 0.13 -8.66 16.54
CA ALA A 71 0.07 -7.21 16.77
C ALA A 71 -0.70 -6.48 15.67
N ALA A 72 -1.36 -5.38 16.03
CA ALA A 72 -1.90 -4.45 15.04
C ALA A 72 -0.78 -3.88 14.17
N VAL A 73 -0.95 -3.98 12.85
CA VAL A 73 -0.05 -3.35 11.88
C VAL A 73 -0.51 -1.91 11.67
N THR A 74 0.38 -0.97 12.01
CA THR A 74 0.14 0.45 11.73
C THR A 74 0.28 0.72 10.23
N PRO A 75 -0.36 1.77 9.69
CA PRO A 75 -0.18 2.16 8.30
C PRO A 75 1.28 2.34 7.91
N SER A 76 2.06 3.02 8.75
CA SER A 76 3.50 3.22 8.56
C SER A 76 4.27 1.90 8.44
N LYS A 77 3.93 0.89 9.25
CA LYS A 77 4.51 -0.46 9.15
C LYS A 77 4.11 -1.15 7.85
N ALA A 78 2.84 -1.05 7.44
CA ALA A 78 2.39 -1.67 6.20
C ALA A 78 3.14 -1.13 4.97
N VAL A 79 3.32 0.18 4.90
CA VAL A 79 4.12 0.82 3.84
C VAL A 79 5.58 0.41 3.94
N GLY A 80 6.13 0.33 5.15
CA GLY A 80 7.48 -0.17 5.38
C GLY A 80 7.70 -1.60 4.86
N GLU A 81 6.73 -2.50 5.03
CA GLU A 81 6.80 -3.85 4.46
C GLU A 81 6.81 -3.83 2.93
N TRP A 82 5.98 -2.99 2.29
CA TRP A 82 5.97 -2.86 0.82
C TRP A 82 7.28 -2.27 0.27
N ILE A 83 7.89 -1.32 1.00
CA ILE A 83 9.17 -0.70 0.59
C ILE A 83 10.32 -1.72 0.60
N LYS A 84 10.28 -2.79 1.40
CA LYS A 84 11.38 -3.79 1.46
C LYS A 84 11.66 -4.45 0.12
N GLU A 85 10.69 -4.54 -0.78
CA GLU A 85 10.92 -5.10 -2.12
C GLU A 85 11.88 -4.23 -2.97
N LYS A 86 12.15 -2.99 -2.57
CA LYS A 86 13.18 -2.12 -3.14
C LYS A 86 14.54 -2.82 -3.25
N ASP A 87 14.89 -3.64 -2.25
CA ASP A 87 16.18 -4.35 -2.22
C ASP A 87 16.33 -5.37 -3.36
N PHE A 88 15.21 -5.79 -3.97
CA PHE A 88 15.17 -6.72 -5.09
C PHE A 88 14.81 -6.05 -6.42
N TYR A 89 14.47 -4.76 -6.42
CA TYR A 89 14.05 -4.05 -7.61
C TYR A 89 15.23 -3.53 -8.43
N ILE A 90 15.26 -3.89 -9.71
CA ILE A 90 16.23 -3.42 -10.69
C ILE A 90 15.59 -2.32 -11.53
N HIS A 91 15.89 -1.07 -11.20
CA HIS A 91 15.34 0.09 -11.91
C HIS A 91 15.70 0.11 -13.40
N ALA A 92 16.91 -0.33 -13.78
CA ALA A 92 17.41 -0.18 -15.15
C ALA A 92 16.51 -0.84 -16.22
N ASN A 93 15.80 -1.90 -15.86
CA ASN A 93 14.93 -2.66 -16.76
C ASN A 93 13.55 -2.94 -16.17
N ASN A 94 13.18 -2.24 -15.08
CA ASN A 94 11.91 -2.41 -14.38
C ASN A 94 11.61 -3.89 -14.06
N SER A 95 12.57 -4.59 -13.47
CA SER A 95 12.47 -6.01 -13.13
C SER A 95 12.82 -6.30 -11.67
N CYS A 96 12.63 -7.54 -11.26
CA CYS A 96 12.98 -8.04 -9.93
C CYS A 96 14.10 -9.06 -10.03
N VAL A 97 14.96 -9.09 -9.03
CA VAL A 97 16.02 -10.09 -8.90
C VAL A 97 15.39 -11.49 -8.79
N GLY A 98 15.82 -12.43 -9.63
CA GLY A 98 15.44 -13.84 -9.53
C GLY A 98 13.92 -14.05 -9.54
N ASN A 99 13.42 -14.80 -8.55
CA ASN A 99 12.00 -15.11 -8.36
C ASN A 99 11.32 -14.18 -7.33
N HIS A 100 11.89 -13.01 -7.05
CA HIS A 100 11.26 -12.03 -6.17
C HIS A 100 10.12 -11.29 -6.90
N GLU A 101 9.18 -10.80 -6.12
CA GLU A 101 8.14 -9.87 -6.56
C GLU A 101 8.50 -8.47 -6.07
N CYS A 102 8.25 -7.45 -6.91
CA CYS A 102 8.43 -6.03 -6.57
C CYS A 102 7.15 -5.23 -6.85
N GLY A 103 6.02 -5.93 -6.97
CA GLY A 103 4.75 -5.35 -7.39
C GLY A 103 4.23 -4.35 -6.37
N VAL A 104 4.42 -4.60 -5.07
CA VAL A 104 3.96 -3.67 -4.04
C VAL A 104 4.92 -2.48 -3.86
N TYR A 105 6.20 -2.62 -4.18
CA TYR A 105 7.13 -1.48 -4.20
C TYR A 105 6.95 -0.55 -5.41
N THR A 106 6.65 -1.11 -6.59
CA THR A 106 6.56 -0.33 -7.84
C THR A 106 5.22 0.39 -8.04
N GLN A 107 4.20 0.03 -7.25
CA GLN A 107 2.90 0.69 -7.21
C GLN A 107 2.95 2.04 -6.47
#